data_AF-A0A533XGM0-F1
#
_entry.id   AF-A0A533XGM0-F1
#
_cell.length_a   1.000
_cell.length_b   1.000
_cell.length_c   1.000
_cell.angle_alpha   90.00
_cell.angle_beta   90.00
_cell.angle_gamma   90.00
#
_symmetry.space_group_name_H-M   'P 1'
#
loop_
_entity.id
_entity.type
_entity.pdbx_description
1 polymer ?
#
loop_
_entity_poly.entity_id
_entity_poly.type
_entity_poly.pdbx_seq_one_letter_code
_entity_poly.pdbx_strand_id
1 'polypeptide(L)'
;MVRAGALTLNNTDIHVAGAGTISLADVGTLTSTSSSLFIVTHRPVPGGSILLGSPTTSSITLQDTTLSSNSGNINLTASAVSICGGQINTDPVFSVPAGNITANVGTFTLSNGAKISSSSTFFPNSNVDAGTVTITATGAFQSTGSTVTASAGQGTGGAISITAGNLSLTGGSTVTANSEGGGNAGTIQLKAGHNIHLKDSVVTANSKGSGNAGSIQFNAGDNICLKDSAVTAQSEGTGNVGTIRLEAGHKINVKDSTISPSPTIVSGQTTE
;
A
#
# COMPACT_ATOMS: atom_id res chain seq x y z
N MET A 1 24.32 22.80 15.02
CA MET A 1 23.98 21.46 15.54
C MET A 1 22.81 21.63 16.50
N VAL A 2 21.58 21.68 15.97
CA VAL A 2 20.34 21.71 16.76
C VAL A 2 19.74 20.31 16.62
N ARG A 3 19.72 19.55 17.70
CA ARG A 3 18.95 18.29 17.76
C ARG A 3 17.48 18.69 17.72
N ALA A 4 16.78 18.41 16.63
CA ALA A 4 15.39 18.82 16.47
C ALA A 4 14.48 17.98 17.38
N GLY A 5 13.64 18.67 18.15
CA GLY A 5 12.57 18.07 18.95
C GLY A 5 11.42 17.56 18.05
N ALA A 6 10.18 17.90 18.41
CA ALA A 6 9.01 17.63 17.56
C ALA A 6 8.86 18.70 16.47
N LEU A 7 8.51 18.29 15.25
CA LEU A 7 8.04 19.16 14.18
C LEU A 7 6.54 18.95 13.99
N THR A 8 5.76 20.02 14.09
CA THR A 8 4.31 19.98 13.92
C THR A 8 3.89 20.92 12.79
N LEU A 9 3.13 20.38 11.82
CA LEU A 9 2.51 21.11 10.72
C LEU A 9 0.99 21.04 10.89
N ASN A 10 0.34 22.18 11.17
CA ASN A 10 -1.10 22.25 11.42
C ASN A 10 -1.73 23.28 10.51
N ASN A 11 -2.62 22.83 9.62
CA ASN A 11 -3.23 23.67 8.57
C ASN A 11 -2.19 24.45 7.75
N THR A 12 -0.99 23.87 7.56
CA THR A 12 0.11 24.51 6.84
C THR A 12 0.50 23.64 5.66
N ASP A 13 0.28 24.15 4.46
CA ASP A 13 0.70 23.45 3.25
C ASP A 13 2.16 23.76 2.93
N ILE A 14 2.91 22.71 2.58
CA ILE A 14 4.23 22.85 1.99
C ILE A 14 4.13 22.40 0.55
N HIS A 15 4.39 23.34 -0.36
CA HIS A 15 4.36 23.11 -1.80
C HIS A 15 5.73 23.42 -2.38
N VAL A 16 6.38 22.41 -2.95
CA VAL A 16 7.61 22.57 -3.72
C VAL A 16 7.31 22.39 -5.20
N ALA A 17 7.57 23.43 -5.99
CA ALA A 17 7.41 23.42 -7.44
C ALA A 17 8.73 23.01 -8.11
N GLY A 18 8.68 21.99 -8.98
CA GLY A 18 9.83 21.43 -9.71
C GLY A 18 10.23 20.03 -9.26
N ALA A 19 11.18 19.41 -9.97
CA ALA A 19 11.77 18.14 -9.55
C ALA A 19 12.75 18.43 -8.40
N GLY A 20 12.45 17.91 -7.21
CA GLY A 20 13.24 18.16 -6.01
C GLY A 20 12.90 17.18 -4.90
N THR A 21 13.66 17.26 -3.81
CA THR A 21 13.47 16.41 -2.64
C THR A 21 12.98 17.24 -1.47
N ILE A 22 11.86 16.85 -0.88
CA ILE A 22 11.51 17.31 0.46
C ILE A 22 12.04 16.28 1.45
N SER A 23 12.98 16.68 2.29
CA SER A 23 13.51 15.82 3.35
C SER A 23 13.17 16.44 4.71
N LEU A 24 12.35 15.73 5.48
CA LEU A 24 12.05 16.05 6.88
C LEU A 24 12.70 14.97 7.76
N ALA A 25 14.01 15.07 7.96
CA ALA A 25 14.83 14.09 8.67
C ALA A 25 15.23 14.57 10.08
N ASP A 26 15.68 13.63 10.93
CA ASP A 26 16.26 13.88 12.26
C ASP A 26 15.37 14.64 13.24
N VAL A 27 14.05 14.55 13.04
CA VAL A 27 13.03 14.98 14.00
C VAL A 27 12.66 13.82 14.92
N GLY A 28 12.49 14.10 16.22
CA GLY A 28 12.04 13.09 17.18
C GLY A 28 10.64 12.60 16.85
N THR A 29 9.72 13.53 16.60
CA THR A 29 8.34 13.26 16.17
C THR A 29 7.95 14.22 15.06
N LEU A 30 7.35 13.70 13.99
CA LEU A 30 6.71 14.50 12.94
C LEU A 30 5.20 14.35 13.05
N THR A 31 4.48 15.45 13.27
CA THR A 31 3.01 15.45 13.31
C THR A 31 2.48 16.40 12.25
N SER A 32 1.56 15.91 11.42
CA SER A 32 0.80 16.72 10.48
C SER A 32 -0.69 16.54 10.73
N THR A 33 -1.41 17.65 10.87
CA THR A 33 -2.88 17.65 11.01
C THR A 33 -3.50 18.58 9.96
N SER A 34 -4.49 18.07 9.23
CA SER A 34 -5.28 18.83 8.24
C SER A 34 -4.42 19.68 7.30
N SER A 35 -3.27 19.15 6.89
CA SER A 35 -2.27 19.83 6.07
C SER A 35 -1.99 19.03 4.81
N SER A 36 -1.34 19.67 3.84
CA SER A 36 -0.91 19.02 2.63
C SER A 36 0.58 19.22 2.38
N LEU A 37 1.27 18.13 2.05
CA LEU A 37 2.67 18.14 1.65
C LEU A 37 2.76 17.67 0.19
N PHE A 38 3.06 18.61 -0.70
CA PHE A 38 3.09 18.39 -2.14
C PHE A 38 4.48 18.65 -2.73
N ILE A 39 4.91 17.74 -3.59
CA ILE A 39 5.88 18.03 -4.64
C ILE A 39 5.14 18.05 -5.98
N VAL A 40 5.06 19.22 -6.62
CA VAL A 40 4.42 19.38 -7.93
C VAL A 40 5.49 19.57 -8.99
N THR A 41 5.59 18.61 -9.90
CA THR A 41 6.47 18.70 -11.06
C THR A 41 5.69 19.29 -12.25
N HIS A 42 5.96 20.54 -12.62
CA HIS A 42 5.30 21.21 -13.76
C HIS A 42 5.82 20.76 -15.14
N ARG A 43 6.67 19.73 -15.21
CA ARG A 43 7.18 19.12 -16.43
C ARG A 43 7.10 17.61 -16.28
N PRO A 44 6.92 16.83 -17.37
CA PRO A 44 6.87 15.37 -17.33
C PRO A 44 8.27 14.81 -17.06
N VAL A 45 8.77 15.03 -15.86
CA VAL A 45 10.02 14.47 -15.35
C VAL A 45 9.64 13.61 -14.14
N PRO A 46 9.96 12.31 -14.16
CA PRO A 46 9.99 11.53 -12.92
C PRO A 46 10.94 12.21 -11.93
N GLY A 47 10.63 12.18 -10.63
CA GLY A 47 11.68 12.41 -9.63
C GLY A 47 11.51 13.56 -8.64
N GLY A 48 10.28 13.91 -8.28
CA GLY A 48 10.06 14.41 -6.92
C GLY A 48 10.34 13.28 -5.92
N SER A 49 10.93 13.55 -4.75
CA SER A 49 10.95 12.56 -3.67
C SER A 49 10.62 13.19 -2.34
N ILE A 50 9.73 12.56 -1.57
CA ILE A 50 9.45 12.97 -0.20
C ILE A 50 10.08 11.94 0.73
N LEU A 51 11.02 12.38 1.55
CA LEU A 51 11.68 11.57 2.57
C LEU A 51 11.22 12.09 3.92
N LEU A 52 10.47 11.26 4.65
CA LEU A 52 10.01 11.57 6.00
C LEU A 52 10.67 10.65 7.01
N GLY A 53 11.33 11.29 7.98
CA GLY A 53 12.03 10.63 9.08
C GLY A 53 13.36 10.01 8.69
N SER A 54 14.03 9.48 9.71
CA SER A 54 15.28 8.74 9.63
C SER A 54 15.21 7.55 10.61
N PRO A 55 16.21 6.65 10.65
CA PRO A 55 16.19 5.53 11.59
C PRO A 55 16.10 5.94 13.08
N THR A 56 16.37 7.21 13.40
CA THR A 56 16.26 7.76 14.75
C THR A 56 14.92 8.44 15.03
N THR A 57 14.06 8.63 14.01
CA THR A 57 12.73 9.20 14.19
C THR A 57 11.87 8.25 15.00
N SER A 58 11.30 8.75 16.10
CA SER A 58 10.47 7.94 16.99
C SER A 58 9.10 7.70 16.39
N SER A 59 8.47 8.75 15.85
CA SER A 59 7.15 8.63 15.24
C SER A 59 6.88 9.62 14.11
N ILE A 60 6.09 9.17 13.14
CA ILE A 60 5.43 10.01 12.14
C ILE A 60 3.93 9.80 12.29
N THR A 61 3.19 10.89 12.50
CA THR A 61 1.73 10.88 12.64
C THR A 61 1.11 11.81 11.61
N LEU A 62 0.29 11.26 10.73
CA LEU A 62 -0.44 11.99 9.69
C LEU A 62 -1.93 11.87 9.97
N GLN A 63 -2.56 12.95 10.40
CA GLN A 63 -3.99 13.02 10.62
C GLN A 63 -4.62 13.89 9.53
N ASP A 64 -5.56 13.33 8.77
CA ASP A 64 -6.28 14.00 7.68
C ASP A 64 -5.34 14.76 6.73
N THR A 65 -4.14 14.21 6.54
CA THR A 65 -3.05 14.85 5.80
C THR A 65 -2.90 14.21 4.43
N THR A 66 -2.67 15.02 3.40
CA THR A 66 -2.31 14.52 2.07
C THR A 66 -0.81 14.66 1.85
N LEU A 67 -0.15 13.55 1.56
CA LEU A 67 1.25 13.49 1.13
C LEU A 67 1.29 13.05 -0.33
N SER A 68 1.73 13.92 -1.23
CA SER A 68 1.74 13.60 -2.66
C SER A 68 3.01 14.04 -3.38
N SER A 69 3.59 13.11 -4.12
CA SER A 69 4.82 13.30 -4.89
C SER A 69 4.60 13.33 -6.41
N ASN A 70 3.36 13.15 -6.89
CA ASN A 70 2.98 13.24 -8.31
C ASN A 70 3.94 12.47 -9.26
N SER A 71 3.85 11.13 -9.26
CA SER A 71 4.82 10.21 -9.91
C SER A 71 6.22 10.14 -9.28
N GLY A 72 6.50 10.94 -8.25
CA GLY A 72 7.72 10.84 -7.45
C GLY A 72 7.69 9.73 -6.41
N ASN A 73 8.80 9.49 -5.72
CA ASN A 73 8.85 8.47 -4.67
C ASN A 73 8.53 9.05 -3.29
N ILE A 74 7.91 8.26 -2.42
CA ILE A 74 7.70 8.61 -1.01
C ILE A 74 8.39 7.55 -0.15
N ASN A 75 9.27 8.00 0.74
CA ASN A 75 10.02 7.15 1.65
C ASN A 75 9.73 7.55 3.09
N LEU A 76 9.24 6.61 3.90
CA LEU A 76 8.95 6.79 5.31
C LEU A 76 9.90 5.94 6.14
N THR A 77 10.62 6.54 7.07
CA THR A 77 11.49 5.83 8.02
C THR A 77 11.27 6.33 9.44
N ALA A 78 10.75 5.49 10.33
CA ALA A 78 10.51 5.83 11.73
C ALA A 78 10.26 4.58 12.58
N SER A 79 10.39 4.67 13.91
CA SER A 79 10.00 3.57 14.80
C SER A 79 8.49 3.29 14.76
N ALA A 80 7.66 4.31 14.54
CA ALA A 80 6.22 4.16 14.33
C ALA A 80 5.70 5.13 13.27
N VAL A 81 4.82 4.64 12.39
CA VAL A 81 4.04 5.46 11.46
C VAL A 81 2.57 5.21 11.72
N SER A 82 1.81 6.29 11.92
CA SER A 82 0.35 6.25 12.08
C SER A 82 -0.29 7.23 11.12
N ILE A 83 -1.25 6.73 10.35
CA ILE A 83 -2.05 7.52 9.42
C ILE A 83 -3.52 7.32 9.80
N CYS A 84 -4.17 8.42 10.13
CA CYS A 84 -5.56 8.47 10.56
C CYS A 84 -6.31 9.40 9.61
N GLY A 85 -7.11 8.84 8.71
CA GLY A 85 -7.65 9.57 7.56
C GLY A 85 -6.53 10.01 6.60
N GLY A 86 -6.83 10.95 5.71
CA GLY A 86 -5.85 11.48 4.76
C GLY A 86 -5.32 10.46 3.75
N GLN A 87 -4.27 10.84 3.02
CA GLN A 87 -3.74 10.05 1.91
C GLN A 87 -2.21 10.18 1.77
N ILE A 88 -1.55 9.09 1.37
CA ILE A 88 -0.20 9.10 0.79
C ILE A 88 -0.34 8.62 -0.64
N ASN A 89 0.04 9.45 -1.61
CA ASN A 89 -0.05 9.06 -3.01
C ASN A 89 1.15 9.45 -3.87
N THR A 90 1.47 8.59 -4.82
CA THR A 90 2.45 8.83 -5.89
C THR A 90 1.76 8.77 -7.25
N ASP A 91 0.43 8.88 -7.26
CA ASP A 91 -0.43 8.82 -8.44
C ASP A 91 0.04 9.83 -9.50
N PRO A 92 -0.08 9.51 -10.79
CA PRO A 92 0.47 10.34 -11.84
C PRO A 92 -0.46 11.51 -12.15
N VAL A 93 0.16 12.63 -12.52
CA VAL A 93 -0.54 13.85 -12.99
C VAL A 93 -0.39 14.09 -14.49
N PHE A 94 0.38 13.25 -15.18
CA PHE A 94 0.52 13.20 -16.65
C PHE A 94 0.65 11.72 -17.10
N SER A 95 0.90 11.47 -18.39
CA SER A 95 1.17 10.12 -18.93
C SER A 95 2.53 9.54 -18.53
N VAL A 96 2.92 9.72 -17.26
CA VAL A 96 4.10 9.15 -16.62
C VAL A 96 3.66 8.06 -15.64
N PRO A 97 4.44 6.98 -15.47
CA PRO A 97 4.12 5.95 -14.46
C PRO A 97 3.94 6.53 -13.06
N ALA A 98 3.15 5.86 -12.22
CA ALA A 98 3.06 6.23 -10.81
C ALA A 98 4.41 5.95 -10.10
N GLY A 99 4.75 6.78 -9.12
CA GLY A 99 5.99 6.63 -8.36
C GLY A 99 5.89 5.56 -7.28
N ASN A 100 6.95 5.30 -6.52
CA ASN A 100 6.95 4.24 -5.51
C ASN A 100 6.78 4.76 -4.08
N ILE A 101 6.07 4.01 -3.25
CA ILE A 101 5.94 4.26 -1.81
C ILE A 101 6.72 3.18 -1.06
N THR A 102 7.70 3.59 -0.27
CA THR A 102 8.49 2.69 0.59
C THR A 102 8.35 3.13 2.05
N ALA A 103 8.07 2.20 2.94
CA ALA A 103 8.03 2.44 4.38
C ALA A 103 8.88 1.41 5.12
N ASN A 104 9.87 1.87 5.87
CA ASN A 104 10.72 1.04 6.73
C ASN A 104 10.50 1.48 8.17
N VAL A 105 9.71 0.70 8.92
CA VAL A 105 9.19 1.14 10.21
C VAL A 105 9.22 0.04 11.27
N GLY A 106 9.06 0.42 12.54
CA GLY A 106 8.74 -0.54 13.60
C GLY A 106 7.30 -0.98 13.53
N THR A 107 6.37 -0.03 13.63
CA THR A 107 4.93 -0.28 13.50
C THR A 107 4.32 0.63 12.46
N PHE A 108 3.38 0.11 11.67
CA PHE A 108 2.63 0.88 10.68
C PHE A 108 1.13 0.72 10.94
N THR A 109 0.43 1.82 11.15
CA THR A 109 -1.03 1.82 11.40
C THR A 109 -1.76 2.71 10.40
N LEU A 110 -2.78 2.15 9.74
CA LEU A 110 -3.74 2.83 8.88
C LEU A 110 -5.13 2.75 9.53
N SER A 111 -5.81 3.88 9.63
CA SER A 111 -7.15 3.96 10.23
C SER A 111 -8.02 5.06 9.63
N ASN A 112 -9.32 5.01 9.88
CA ASN A 112 -10.29 6.07 9.57
C ASN A 112 -10.29 6.51 8.09
N GLY A 113 -10.27 5.55 7.15
CA GLY A 113 -10.31 5.86 5.72
C GLY A 113 -8.97 6.31 5.13
N ALA A 114 -7.85 6.13 5.85
CA ALA A 114 -6.52 6.41 5.33
C ALA A 114 -6.27 5.66 4.01
N LYS A 115 -5.63 6.33 3.05
CA LYS A 115 -5.29 5.76 1.73
C LYS A 115 -3.79 5.80 1.46
N ILE A 116 -3.20 4.68 1.04
CA ILE A 116 -1.89 4.61 0.38
C ILE A 116 -2.13 4.28 -1.09
N SER A 117 -1.64 5.10 -2.00
CA SER A 117 -1.95 5.02 -3.43
C SER A 117 -0.71 5.17 -4.28
N SER A 118 -0.43 4.17 -5.10
CA SER A 118 0.60 4.21 -6.13
C SER A 118 -0.03 3.84 -7.48
N SER A 119 -1.23 4.36 -7.71
CA SER A 119 -2.14 3.92 -8.76
C SER A 119 -2.07 4.82 -9.98
N SER A 120 -2.38 4.29 -11.16
CA SER A 120 -2.46 5.04 -12.42
C SER A 120 -3.87 5.13 -12.99
N THR A 121 -4.88 4.87 -12.16
CA THR A 121 -6.31 4.84 -12.56
C THR A 121 -6.86 6.20 -13.01
N PHE A 122 -6.16 7.29 -12.75
CA PHE A 122 -6.59 8.65 -13.14
C PHE A 122 -6.58 8.88 -14.66
N PHE A 123 -5.84 8.07 -15.42
CA PHE A 123 -5.80 8.12 -16.89
C PHE A 123 -6.38 6.83 -17.50
N PRO A 124 -7.71 6.68 -17.54
CA PRO A 124 -8.37 5.43 -17.94
C PRO A 124 -8.22 5.08 -19.43
N ASN A 125 -7.56 5.94 -20.22
CA ASN A 125 -7.29 5.72 -21.65
C ASN A 125 -5.79 5.75 -21.97
N SER A 126 -4.93 5.88 -20.96
CA SER A 126 -3.48 5.92 -21.16
C SER A 126 -2.85 4.66 -20.59
N ASN A 127 -1.97 4.05 -21.37
CA ASN A 127 -1.22 2.86 -20.97
C ASN A 127 -0.11 3.23 -19.97
N VAL A 128 -0.53 3.69 -18.80
CA VAL A 128 0.34 4.14 -17.70
C VAL A 128 0.31 3.06 -16.64
N ASP A 129 1.47 2.53 -16.31
CA ASP A 129 1.60 1.51 -15.27
C ASP A 129 1.49 2.14 -13.88
N ALA A 130 0.92 1.36 -12.96
CA ALA A 130 0.96 1.69 -11.55
C ALA A 130 2.37 1.43 -10.98
N GLY A 131 2.66 2.07 -9.86
CA GLY A 131 3.95 1.98 -9.19
C GLY A 131 3.96 0.87 -8.14
N THR A 132 4.86 0.94 -7.19
CA THR A 132 4.99 -0.06 -6.13
C THR A 132 4.72 0.52 -4.75
N VAL A 133 4.12 -0.29 -3.89
CA VAL A 133 3.98 -0.02 -2.45
C VAL A 133 4.73 -1.10 -1.69
N THR A 134 5.80 -0.74 -1.01
CA THR A 134 6.61 -1.64 -0.18
C THR A 134 6.59 -1.18 1.26
N ILE A 135 6.06 -2.00 2.16
CA ILE A 135 5.97 -1.69 3.58
C ILE A 135 6.68 -2.80 4.37
N THR A 136 7.74 -2.42 5.07
CA THR A 136 8.48 -3.28 5.99
C THR A 136 8.28 -2.77 7.41
N ALA A 137 7.46 -3.48 8.20
CA ALA A 137 7.17 -3.15 9.59
C ALA A 137 7.73 -4.23 10.54
N THR A 138 8.88 -3.98 11.16
CA THR A 138 9.56 -5.02 11.97
C THR A 138 8.69 -5.60 13.11
N GLY A 139 7.74 -4.82 13.64
CA GLY A 139 6.76 -5.24 14.63
C GLY A 139 5.40 -5.62 14.02
N ALA A 140 4.62 -4.64 13.58
CA ALA A 140 3.25 -4.89 13.12
C ALA A 140 2.78 -3.93 12.01
N PHE A 141 1.99 -4.47 11.09
CA PHE A 141 1.18 -3.71 10.14
C PHE A 141 -0.30 -3.89 10.49
N GLN A 142 -0.99 -2.78 10.74
CA GLN A 142 -2.41 -2.77 11.10
C GLN A 142 -3.17 -1.82 10.18
N SER A 143 -4.20 -2.33 9.52
CA SER A 143 -5.13 -1.53 8.71
C SER A 143 -6.55 -1.75 9.20
N THR A 144 -7.25 -0.64 9.51
CA THR A 144 -8.66 -0.66 9.91
C THR A 144 -9.45 0.31 9.04
N GLY A 145 -10.39 -0.20 8.23
CA GLY A 145 -11.19 0.62 7.30
C GLY A 145 -10.35 1.55 6.42
N SER A 146 -9.25 1.04 5.87
CA SER A 146 -8.28 1.81 5.11
C SER A 146 -7.89 1.11 3.81
N THR A 147 -7.24 1.83 2.89
CA THR A 147 -6.97 1.33 1.53
C THR A 147 -5.49 1.41 1.21
N VAL A 148 -4.93 0.32 0.68
CA VAL A 148 -3.61 0.30 0.02
C VAL A 148 -3.83 -0.11 -1.44
N THR A 149 -3.44 0.73 -2.39
CA THR A 149 -3.71 0.48 -3.79
C THR A 149 -2.53 0.81 -4.69
N ALA A 150 -2.32 -0.04 -5.68
CA ALA A 150 -1.41 0.16 -6.81
C ALA A 150 -2.11 -0.33 -8.08
N SER A 151 -3.37 0.06 -8.27
CA SER A 151 -4.19 -0.36 -9.42
C SER A 151 -3.93 0.52 -10.63
N ALA A 152 -4.15 -0.02 -11.82
CA ALA A 152 -3.97 0.69 -13.09
C ALA A 152 -5.26 0.81 -13.90
N GLY A 153 -5.36 1.90 -14.66
CA GLY A 153 -6.46 2.15 -15.59
C GLY A 153 -6.35 1.26 -16.82
N GLN A 154 -5.47 1.60 -17.78
CA GLN A 154 -5.17 0.73 -18.94
C GLN A 154 -3.83 0.01 -18.84
N GLY A 155 -2.90 0.55 -18.05
CA GLY A 155 -1.58 -0.05 -17.85
C GLY A 155 -1.61 -1.25 -16.93
N THR A 156 -0.41 -1.72 -16.60
CA THR A 156 -0.21 -2.86 -15.71
C THR A 156 -0.40 -2.44 -14.25
N GLY A 157 -1.16 -3.23 -13.49
CA GLY A 157 -1.27 -3.10 -12.05
C GLY A 157 0.10 -3.25 -11.37
N GLY A 158 0.29 -2.50 -10.30
CA GLY A 158 1.55 -2.38 -9.60
C GLY A 158 1.83 -3.54 -8.64
N ALA A 159 2.94 -3.43 -7.90
CA ALA A 159 3.29 -4.42 -6.88
C ALA A 159 3.04 -3.86 -5.48
N ILE A 160 2.35 -4.63 -4.64
CA ILE A 160 2.19 -4.36 -3.21
C ILE A 160 2.92 -5.45 -2.43
N SER A 161 3.90 -5.07 -1.63
CA SER A 161 4.62 -5.97 -0.73
C SER A 161 4.55 -5.44 0.68
N ILE A 162 3.91 -6.18 1.58
CA ILE A 162 3.78 -5.84 3.00
C ILE A 162 4.43 -6.96 3.81
N THR A 163 5.54 -6.64 4.47
CA THR A 163 6.23 -7.53 5.39
C THR A 163 6.11 -6.99 6.80
N ALA A 164 5.59 -7.80 7.73
CA ALA A 164 5.47 -7.40 9.13
C ALA A 164 5.79 -8.53 10.11
N GLY A 165 5.96 -8.24 11.40
CA GLY A 165 5.93 -9.28 12.44
C GLY A 165 4.53 -9.90 12.55
N ASN A 166 3.51 -9.05 12.72
CA ASN A 166 2.09 -9.42 12.57
C ASN A 166 1.41 -8.51 11.54
N LEU A 167 0.50 -9.08 10.74
CA LEU A 167 -0.25 -8.35 9.73
C LEU A 167 -1.74 -8.48 9.99
N SER A 168 -2.44 -7.35 10.16
CA SER A 168 -3.89 -7.32 10.37
C SER A 168 -4.58 -6.34 9.42
N LEU A 169 -5.58 -6.84 8.69
CA LEU A 169 -6.51 -6.03 7.90
C LEU A 169 -7.91 -6.24 8.47
N THR A 170 -8.58 -5.17 8.86
CA THR A 170 -9.91 -5.25 9.47
C THR A 170 -10.87 -4.14 9.02
N GLY A 171 -12.17 -4.34 9.27
CA GLY A 171 -13.18 -3.28 9.27
C GLY A 171 -13.36 -2.58 7.92
N GLY A 172 -13.46 -3.35 6.83
CA GLY A 172 -13.56 -2.87 5.46
C GLY A 172 -12.21 -2.49 4.83
N SER A 173 -11.08 -2.95 5.37
CA SER A 173 -9.77 -2.66 4.77
C SER A 173 -9.61 -3.28 3.39
N THR A 174 -8.96 -2.56 2.48
CA THR A 174 -8.75 -3.02 1.10
C THR A 174 -7.27 -2.96 0.68
N VAL A 175 -6.80 -3.99 -0.01
CA VAL A 175 -5.48 -4.04 -0.65
C VAL A 175 -5.65 -4.43 -2.11
N THR A 176 -5.34 -3.53 -3.05
CA THR A 176 -5.71 -3.73 -4.46
C THR A 176 -4.58 -3.42 -5.43
N ALA A 177 -4.34 -4.34 -6.37
CA ALA A 177 -3.40 -4.19 -7.47
C ALA A 177 -4.10 -4.59 -8.78
N ASN A 178 -5.28 -4.02 -9.02
CA ASN A 178 -6.12 -4.39 -10.16
C ASN A 178 -5.63 -3.75 -11.46
N SER A 179 -6.10 -4.28 -12.58
CA SER A 179 -6.08 -3.59 -13.87
C SER A 179 -7.49 -3.48 -14.41
N GLU A 180 -7.94 -2.26 -14.70
CA GLU A 180 -9.28 -2.00 -15.21
C GLU A 180 -9.38 -2.18 -16.74
N GLY A 181 -8.25 -2.23 -17.44
CA GLY A 181 -8.16 -2.15 -18.89
C GLY A 181 -7.27 -3.23 -19.51
N GLY A 182 -6.53 -2.88 -20.57
CA GLY A 182 -5.78 -3.85 -21.35
C GLY A 182 -4.55 -4.48 -20.68
N GLY A 183 -3.98 -3.81 -19.66
CA GLY A 183 -2.79 -4.26 -18.95
C GLY A 183 -3.06 -5.40 -17.97
N ASN A 184 -2.03 -6.14 -17.59
CA ASN A 184 -2.16 -7.20 -16.60
C ASN A 184 -2.40 -6.61 -15.21
N ALA A 185 -3.16 -7.30 -14.37
CA ALA A 185 -3.23 -6.96 -12.96
C ALA A 185 -1.89 -7.27 -12.26
N GLY A 186 -1.68 -6.61 -11.13
CA GLY A 186 -0.42 -6.57 -10.42
C GLY A 186 -0.20 -7.73 -9.46
N THR A 187 0.75 -7.56 -8.54
CA THR A 187 1.10 -8.58 -7.55
C THR A 187 0.90 -8.07 -6.13
N ILE A 188 0.39 -8.93 -5.26
CA ILE A 188 0.22 -8.65 -3.83
C ILE A 188 0.93 -9.73 -3.04
N GLN A 189 1.88 -9.33 -2.21
CA GLN A 189 2.62 -10.21 -1.31
C GLN A 189 2.45 -9.72 0.13
N LEU A 190 1.82 -10.56 0.95
CA LEU A 190 1.60 -10.30 2.38
C LEU A 190 2.43 -11.32 3.17
N LYS A 191 3.44 -10.84 3.88
CA LYS A 191 4.35 -11.66 4.69
C LYS A 191 4.27 -11.26 6.16
N ALA A 192 4.05 -12.23 7.03
CA ALA A 192 4.10 -12.04 8.48
C ALA A 192 5.08 -13.01 9.13
N GLY A 193 5.90 -12.52 10.06
CA GLY A 193 6.74 -13.35 10.91
C GLY A 193 5.93 -14.31 11.79
N HIS A 194 4.72 -13.91 12.16
CA HIS A 194 3.79 -14.68 12.98
C HIS A 194 2.46 -14.87 12.24
N ASN A 195 1.49 -13.97 12.44
CA ASN A 195 0.14 -14.16 11.97
C ASN A 195 -0.26 -13.17 10.88
N ILE A 196 -1.04 -13.66 9.90
CA ILE A 196 -1.83 -12.84 9.00
C ILE A 196 -3.30 -12.99 9.38
N HIS A 197 -3.96 -11.88 9.70
CA HIS A 197 -5.37 -11.85 10.06
C HIS A 197 -6.16 -10.87 9.19
N LEU A 198 -7.11 -11.38 8.41
CA LEU A 198 -8.08 -10.59 7.67
C LEU A 198 -9.46 -10.82 8.28
N LYS A 199 -10.16 -9.73 8.60
CA LYS A 199 -11.54 -9.77 9.07
C LYS A 199 -12.35 -8.66 8.43
N ASP A 200 -13.40 -8.99 7.69
CA ASP A 200 -14.17 -7.99 6.94
C ASP A 200 -13.22 -7.15 6.07
N SER A 201 -12.52 -7.80 5.14
CA SER A 201 -11.45 -7.17 4.36
C SER A 201 -11.33 -7.77 2.96
N VAL A 202 -10.77 -7.00 2.04
CA VAL A 202 -10.72 -7.31 0.62
C VAL A 202 -9.29 -7.20 0.09
N VAL A 203 -8.80 -8.25 -0.57
CA VAL A 203 -7.49 -8.26 -1.24
C VAL A 203 -7.68 -8.68 -2.69
N THR A 204 -7.37 -7.81 -3.66
CA THR A 204 -7.65 -8.11 -5.08
C THR A 204 -6.51 -7.76 -6.03
N ALA A 205 -6.28 -8.66 -6.99
CA ALA A 205 -5.42 -8.46 -8.15
C ALA A 205 -6.19 -8.88 -9.41
N ASN A 206 -7.39 -8.32 -9.58
CA ASN A 206 -8.29 -8.66 -10.68
C ASN A 206 -7.92 -7.89 -11.95
N SER A 207 -8.18 -8.51 -13.11
CA SER A 207 -8.15 -7.84 -14.41
C SER A 207 -9.57 -7.76 -14.97
N LYS A 208 -10.03 -6.56 -15.32
CA LYS A 208 -11.36 -6.37 -15.90
C LYS A 208 -11.36 -6.30 -17.42
N GLY A 209 -10.24 -5.90 -18.03
CA GLY A 209 -10.10 -5.86 -19.48
C GLY A 209 -9.45 -7.12 -20.05
N SER A 210 -8.72 -6.96 -21.15
CA SER A 210 -8.09 -8.08 -21.86
C SER A 210 -6.81 -8.62 -21.20
N GLY A 211 -6.28 -7.93 -20.19
CA GLY A 211 -5.06 -8.34 -19.49
C GLY A 211 -5.27 -9.54 -18.57
N ASN A 212 -4.20 -10.21 -18.21
CA ASN A 212 -4.26 -11.33 -17.26
C ASN A 212 -4.48 -10.82 -15.84
N ALA A 213 -5.21 -11.60 -15.03
CA ALA A 213 -5.31 -11.35 -13.61
C ALA A 213 -3.98 -11.69 -12.90
N GLY A 214 -3.81 -11.10 -11.71
CA GLY A 214 -2.54 -11.01 -11.03
C GLY A 214 -2.25 -12.17 -10.10
N SER A 215 -1.29 -11.97 -9.21
CA SER A 215 -0.90 -12.98 -8.22
C SER A 215 -1.01 -12.43 -6.80
N ILE A 216 -1.59 -13.23 -5.92
CA ILE A 216 -1.71 -12.92 -4.49
C ILE A 216 -1.03 -14.02 -3.68
N GLN A 217 -0.10 -13.64 -2.80
CA GLN A 217 0.59 -14.56 -1.92
C GLN A 217 0.49 -14.13 -0.46
N PHE A 218 0.15 -15.08 0.39
CA PHE A 218 0.18 -14.96 1.84
C PHE A 218 1.23 -15.92 2.40
N ASN A 219 2.16 -15.41 3.20
CA ASN A 219 3.18 -16.19 3.88
C ASN A 219 3.22 -15.80 5.37
N ALA A 220 2.79 -16.70 6.25
CA ALA A 220 2.77 -16.49 7.69
C ALA A 220 3.67 -17.50 8.38
N GLY A 221 4.50 -17.06 9.32
CA GLY A 221 5.29 -17.97 10.14
C GLY A 221 4.44 -18.92 10.99
N ASP A 222 3.26 -18.45 11.43
CA ASP A 222 2.35 -19.21 12.28
C ASP A 222 1.00 -19.47 11.59
N ASN A 223 0.10 -18.49 11.57
CA ASN A 223 -1.28 -18.71 11.13
C ASN A 223 -1.75 -17.70 10.08
N ILE A 224 -2.58 -18.18 9.16
CA ILE A 224 -3.42 -17.35 8.30
C ILE A 224 -4.88 -17.52 8.76
N CYS A 225 -5.53 -16.42 9.12
CA CYS A 225 -6.95 -16.41 9.51
C CYS A 225 -7.71 -15.40 8.65
N LEU A 226 -8.61 -15.91 7.81
CA LEU A 226 -9.53 -15.14 6.97
C LEU A 226 -10.95 -15.31 7.54
N LYS A 227 -11.60 -14.20 7.86
CA LYS A 227 -12.98 -14.19 8.33
C LYS A 227 -13.78 -13.11 7.62
N ASP A 228 -14.97 -13.43 7.11
CA ASP A 228 -15.85 -12.45 6.44
C ASP A 228 -15.09 -11.67 5.33
N SER A 229 -14.13 -12.30 4.66
CA SER A 229 -13.15 -11.61 3.80
C SER A 229 -13.17 -12.11 2.36
N ALA A 230 -12.68 -11.32 1.42
CA ALA A 230 -12.56 -11.69 0.02
C ALA A 230 -11.11 -11.56 -0.48
N VAL A 231 -10.59 -12.61 -1.11
CA VAL A 231 -9.28 -12.63 -1.77
C VAL A 231 -9.48 -13.05 -3.22
N THR A 232 -9.26 -12.15 -4.18
CA THR A 232 -9.57 -12.44 -5.60
C THR A 232 -8.46 -12.07 -6.57
N ALA A 233 -8.18 -12.97 -7.52
CA ALA A 233 -7.31 -12.73 -8.67
C ALA A 233 -8.00 -13.22 -9.95
N GLN A 234 -9.18 -12.67 -10.22
CA GLN A 234 -10.04 -13.06 -11.33
C GLN A 234 -9.79 -12.22 -12.57
N SER A 235 -9.98 -12.83 -13.74
CA SER A 235 -10.07 -12.15 -15.03
C SER A 235 -11.54 -12.08 -15.43
N GLU A 236 -12.09 -10.88 -15.54
CA GLU A 236 -13.49 -10.65 -15.97
C GLU A 236 -13.59 -10.46 -17.50
N GLY A 237 -12.46 -10.17 -18.16
CA GLY A 237 -12.37 -10.06 -19.62
C GLY A 237 -11.78 -11.32 -20.27
N THR A 238 -10.94 -11.14 -21.28
CA THR A 238 -10.39 -12.26 -22.09
C THR A 238 -9.05 -12.78 -21.59
N GLY A 239 -8.47 -12.18 -20.54
CA GLY A 239 -7.18 -12.60 -20.00
C GLY A 239 -7.27 -13.87 -19.16
N ASN A 240 -6.11 -14.44 -18.84
CA ASN A 240 -6.04 -15.61 -17.98
C ASN A 240 -6.35 -15.25 -16.52
N VAL A 241 -6.99 -16.18 -15.81
CA VAL A 241 -7.19 -16.10 -14.36
C VAL A 241 -5.83 -16.17 -13.64
N GLY A 242 -5.73 -15.45 -12.53
CA GLY A 242 -4.50 -15.27 -11.77
C GLY A 242 -4.19 -16.43 -10.84
N THR A 243 -3.34 -16.18 -9.85
CA THR A 243 -2.95 -17.19 -8.86
C THR A 243 -3.12 -16.68 -7.44
N ILE A 244 -3.54 -17.56 -6.54
CA ILE A 244 -3.57 -17.30 -5.10
C ILE A 244 -2.77 -18.39 -4.41
N ARG A 245 -1.82 -18.01 -3.56
CA ARG A 245 -0.97 -18.94 -2.79
C ARG A 245 -1.05 -18.61 -1.31
N LEU A 246 -1.31 -19.64 -0.50
CA LEU A 246 -1.34 -19.53 0.97
C LEU A 246 -0.30 -20.47 1.58
N GLU A 247 0.48 -19.93 2.51
CA GLU A 247 1.53 -20.65 3.22
C GLU A 247 1.54 -20.22 4.69
N ALA A 248 1.29 -21.17 5.58
CA ALA A 248 1.36 -20.96 7.03
C ALA A 248 2.25 -22.03 7.66
N GLY A 249 3.01 -21.68 8.71
CA GLY A 249 3.78 -22.66 9.46
C GLY A 249 2.92 -23.62 10.28
N HIS A 250 1.73 -23.18 10.71
CA HIS A 250 0.82 -23.96 11.54
C HIS A 250 -0.56 -24.15 10.89
N LYS A 251 -1.39 -23.10 10.82
CA LYS A 251 -2.82 -23.25 10.48
C LYS A 251 -3.30 -22.21 9.47
N ILE A 252 -4.18 -22.66 8.56
CA ILE A 252 -4.96 -21.80 7.68
C ILE A 252 -6.45 -21.98 8.04
N ASN A 253 -7.08 -20.90 8.51
CA ASN A 253 -8.50 -20.88 8.88
C ASN A 253 -9.25 -19.93 7.97
N VAL A 254 -10.20 -20.44 7.20
CA VAL A 254 -11.00 -19.65 6.24
C VAL A 254 -12.47 -19.81 6.58
N LYS A 255 -13.03 -18.79 7.23
CA LYS A 255 -14.42 -18.80 7.68
C LYS A 255 -15.22 -17.71 7.01
N ASP A 256 -16.39 -18.05 6.47
CA ASP A 256 -17.32 -17.09 5.85
C ASP A 256 -16.62 -16.18 4.82
N SER A 257 -15.60 -16.70 4.12
CA SER A 257 -14.68 -15.94 3.28
C SER A 257 -14.61 -16.52 1.88
N THR A 258 -14.40 -15.65 0.89
CA THR A 258 -14.25 -16.04 -0.52
C THR A 258 -12.79 -15.98 -0.93
N ILE A 259 -12.30 -17.04 -1.56
CA ILE A 259 -10.99 -17.06 -2.23
C ILE A 259 -11.19 -17.53 -3.66
N SER A 260 -10.84 -16.70 -4.64
CA SER A 260 -11.06 -17.03 -6.04
C SER A 260 -9.99 -16.45 -6.98
N PRO A 261 -9.28 -17.26 -7.78
CA PRO A 261 -9.46 -18.70 -7.99
C PRO A 261 -9.10 -19.55 -6.76
N SER A 262 -9.37 -20.86 -6.83
CA SER A 262 -8.98 -21.80 -5.78
C SER A 262 -7.49 -21.62 -5.42
N PRO A 263 -7.16 -21.45 -4.13
CA PRO A 263 -5.79 -21.19 -3.73
C PRO A 263 -4.93 -22.44 -3.85
N THR A 264 -3.66 -22.25 -4.20
CA THR A 264 -2.62 -23.25 -3.97
C THR A 264 -2.20 -23.16 -2.50
N ILE A 265 -2.47 -24.22 -1.74
CA ILE A 265 -2.08 -24.33 -0.33
C ILE A 265 -0.80 -25.14 -0.25
N VAL A 266 0.23 -24.55 0.36
CA VAL A 266 1.59 -25.10 0.28
C VAL A 266 2.01 -25.74 1.59
N SER A 267 1.58 -25.16 2.70
CA SER A 267 1.76 -25.70 4.05
C SER A 267 0.71 -25.11 5.00
N GLY A 268 0.52 -25.78 6.13
CA GLY A 268 -0.47 -25.43 7.15
C GLY A 268 -1.69 -26.35 7.12
N GLN A 269 -2.23 -26.68 8.30
CA GLN A 269 -3.47 -27.45 8.39
C GLN A 269 -4.66 -26.53 8.08
N THR A 270 -5.47 -26.92 7.11
CA THR A 270 -6.68 -26.20 6.72
C THR A 270 -7.85 -26.61 7.61
N THR A 271 -8.55 -25.64 8.17
CA THR A 271 -9.87 -25.87 8.77
C THR A 271 -10.86 -24.86 8.21
N GLU A 272 -12.05 -25.36 7.88
CA GLU A 272 -13.24 -24.55 7.54
C GLU A 272 -13.92 -24.03 8.82
#